data_AF-A0A444YNE3-F1
#
_entry.id   AF-A0A444YNE3-F1
#
_cell.length_a   1.000
_cell.length_b   1.000
_cell.length_c   1.000
_cell.angle_alpha   90.00
_cell.angle_beta   90.00
_cell.angle_gamma   90.00
#
_symmetry.space_group_name_H-M   'P 1'
#
loop_
_entity.id
_entity.type
_entity.pdbx_description
1 polymer ?
#
loop_
_entity_poly.entity_id
_entity_poly.type
_entity_poly.pdbx_seq_one_letter_code
_entity_poly.pdbx_strand_id
1 'polypeptide(L)'
;MKELRVLILIGVNLSSLPSSIKCLTNLRMLCLEQCILSEKLELIGELKNLRILSFLGSDIRILPDKLSLLSKLQIFDISNCYKLRIVPYCVMSSLTRLEELYMRNIPFQWEVDDGKQKHQSKNASLSVLGDLDQLTNLDL
;
A
#
# COMPACT_ATOMS: atom_id res chain seq x y z
N MET A 1 6.40 14.45 -19.20
CA MET A 1 5.97 13.91 -17.89
C MET A 1 7.03 13.13 -17.12
N LYS A 2 8.27 12.90 -17.63
CA LYS A 2 9.31 12.16 -16.89
C LYS A 2 9.75 12.83 -15.57
N GLU A 3 9.53 14.14 -15.44
CA GLU A 3 9.86 14.91 -14.23
C GLU A 3 8.75 14.95 -13.19
N LEU A 4 7.59 14.33 -13.44
CA LEU A 4 6.47 14.37 -12.51
C LEU A 4 6.86 13.68 -11.19
N ARG A 5 6.76 14.43 -10.09
CA ARG A 5 7.08 13.93 -8.73
C ARG A 5 5.84 13.63 -7.91
N VAL A 6 4.71 14.26 -8.23
CA VAL A 6 3.46 14.16 -7.48
C VAL A 6 2.33 13.91 -8.47
N LEU A 7 1.53 12.88 -8.20
CA LEU A 7 0.30 12.59 -8.91
C LEU A 7 -0.82 12.38 -7.89
N ILE A 8 -1.85 13.22 -7.98
CA ILE A 8 -3.01 13.17 -7.10
C ILE A 8 -4.24 12.95 -7.98
N LEU A 9 -5.00 11.91 -7.68
CA LEU A 9 -6.27 11.57 -8.30
C LEU A 9 -7.29 11.40 -7.19
N ILE A 10 -8.41 12.11 -7.28
CA ILE A 10 -9.49 12.10 -6.28
C ILE A 10 -10.79 11.74 -6.97
N GLY A 11 -11.54 10.79 -6.41
CA GLY A 11 -12.89 10.47 -6.90
C GLY A 11 -12.92 9.74 -8.25
N VAL A 12 -11.80 9.13 -8.67
CA VAL A 12 -11.69 8.49 -10.00
C VAL A 12 -11.98 7.00 -9.91
N ASN A 13 -12.70 6.46 -10.90
CA ASN A 13 -12.81 5.02 -11.08
C ASN A 13 -11.61 4.50 -11.88
N LEU A 14 -10.70 3.80 -11.19
CA LEU A 14 -9.47 3.25 -11.73
C LEU A 14 -9.54 1.71 -11.73
N SER A 15 -10.07 1.18 -12.83
CA SER A 15 -10.07 -0.27 -13.08
C SER A 15 -8.67 -0.85 -13.34
N SER A 16 -7.73 -0.02 -13.77
CA SER A 16 -6.31 -0.32 -13.90
C SER A 16 -5.52 0.99 -14.03
N LEU A 17 -4.22 0.93 -13.82
CA LEU A 17 -3.32 2.01 -14.24
C LEU A 17 -2.89 1.78 -15.70
N PRO A 18 -2.74 2.84 -16.51
CA PRO A 18 -2.22 2.69 -17.86
C PRO A 18 -0.78 2.20 -17.80
N SER A 19 -0.37 1.40 -18.78
CA SER A 19 1.00 0.84 -18.85
C SER A 19 2.09 1.91 -18.91
N SER A 20 1.74 3.14 -19.30
CA SER A 20 2.61 4.32 -19.29
C SER A 20 2.96 4.84 -17.89
N ILE A 21 2.24 4.42 -16.83
CA ILE A 21 2.54 4.83 -15.45
C ILE A 21 3.99 4.47 -15.05
N LYS A 22 4.53 3.36 -15.58
CA LYS A 22 5.91 2.92 -15.38
C LYS A 22 6.96 3.93 -15.89
N CYS A 23 6.56 4.84 -16.78
CA CYS A 23 7.43 5.90 -17.29
C CYS A 23 7.58 7.07 -16.31
N LEU A 24 6.78 7.12 -15.23
CA LEU A 24 6.89 8.13 -14.17
C LEU A 24 8.01 7.75 -13.18
N THR A 25 9.22 7.57 -13.69
CA THR A 25 10.36 7.07 -12.92
C THR A 25 10.80 8.01 -11.79
N ASN A 26 10.42 9.28 -11.84
CA ASN A 26 10.71 10.28 -10.80
C ASN A 26 9.56 10.48 -9.80
N LEU A 27 8.45 9.75 -9.92
CA LEU A 27 7.31 9.91 -9.03
C LEU A 27 7.71 9.57 -7.58
N ARG A 28 7.35 10.47 -6.67
CA ARG A 28 7.61 10.37 -5.23
C ARG A 28 6.31 10.23 -4.44
N MET A 29 5.22 10.82 -4.91
CA MET A 29 3.92 10.78 -4.27
C MET A 29 2.84 10.34 -5.27
N LEU A 30 2.05 9.36 -4.85
CA LEU A 30 0.85 8.91 -5.55
C LEU A 30 -0.31 8.89 -4.55
N CYS A 31 -1.26 9.79 -4.73
CA CYS A 31 -2.51 9.79 -3.95
C CYS A 31 -3.65 9.36 -4.87
N LEU A 32 -4.31 8.26 -4.52
CA LEU A 32 -5.53 7.76 -5.15
C LEU A 32 -6.62 7.78 -4.07
N GLU A 33 -7.18 8.95 -3.80
CA GLU A 33 -8.10 9.15 -2.68
C GLU A 33 -9.54 9.10 -3.15
N GLN A 34 -10.43 8.50 -2.36
CA GLN A 34 -11.85 8.35 -2.69
C GLN A 34 -12.08 7.72 -4.08
N CYS A 35 -11.13 6.90 -4.54
CA CYS A 35 -11.15 6.27 -5.84
C CYS A 35 -11.81 4.88 -5.77
N ILE A 36 -12.30 4.38 -6.90
CA ILE A 36 -12.69 2.97 -7.02
C ILE A 36 -11.51 2.24 -7.63
N LEU A 37 -10.88 1.36 -6.85
CA LEU A 37 -9.64 0.70 -7.20
C LEU A 37 -9.88 -0.78 -7.45
N SER A 38 -9.53 -1.23 -8.66
CA SER A 38 -9.52 -2.65 -8.98
C SER A 38 -8.37 -3.38 -8.29
N GLU A 39 -8.52 -4.68 -8.06
CA GLU A 39 -7.44 -5.55 -7.58
C GLU A 39 -6.23 -5.61 -8.55
N LYS A 40 -6.40 -5.11 -9.79
CA LYS A 40 -5.38 -5.08 -10.85
C LYS A 40 -4.45 -3.86 -10.82
N LEU A 41 -4.12 -3.34 -9.64
CA LEU A 41 -3.17 -2.22 -9.47
C LEU A 41 -1.71 -2.65 -9.35
N GLU A 42 -1.35 -3.77 -9.97
CA GLU A 42 -0.01 -4.35 -9.95
C GLU A 42 1.09 -3.38 -10.44
N LEU A 43 0.75 -2.50 -11.38
CA LEU A 43 1.70 -1.54 -11.95
C LEU A 43 2.16 -0.46 -10.97
N ILE A 44 1.50 -0.29 -9.81
CA ILE A 44 2.02 0.61 -8.76
C ILE A 44 3.40 0.14 -8.32
N GLY A 45 3.63 -1.18 -8.26
CA GLY A 45 4.93 -1.75 -7.89
C GLY A 45 6.09 -1.34 -8.81
N GLU A 46 5.83 -0.82 -10.01
CA GLU A 46 6.87 -0.32 -10.92
C GLU A 46 7.38 1.08 -10.57
N LEU A 47 6.71 1.79 -9.66
CA LEU A 47 7.09 3.13 -9.21
C LEU A 47 8.18 3.07 -8.13
N LYS A 48 9.37 2.55 -8.48
CA LYS A 48 10.48 2.25 -7.53
C LYS A 48 11.03 3.44 -6.75
N ASN A 49 10.62 4.66 -7.09
CA ASN A 49 11.04 5.89 -6.42
C ASN A 49 9.96 6.50 -5.51
N LEU A 50 8.80 5.87 -5.43
CA LEU A 50 7.68 6.29 -4.61
C LEU A 50 8.07 6.28 -3.12
N ARG A 51 7.66 7.34 -2.42
CA ARG A 51 7.88 7.56 -0.99
C ARG A 51 6.56 7.69 -0.24
N ILE A 52 5.52 8.21 -0.90
CA ILE A 52 4.21 8.44 -0.31
C ILE A 52 3.15 7.77 -1.21
N LEU A 53 2.35 6.90 -0.61
CA LEU A 53 1.21 6.25 -1.24
C LEU A 53 -0.01 6.43 -0.35
N SER A 54 -1.08 6.99 -0.90
CA SER A 54 -2.36 7.13 -0.21
C SER A 54 -3.48 6.50 -1.02
N PHE A 55 -4.25 5.63 -0.36
CA PHE A 55 -5.54 5.11 -0.80
C PHE A 55 -6.69 5.62 0.08
N LEU A 56 -6.49 6.72 0.80
CA LEU A 56 -7.45 7.26 1.76
C LEU A 56 -8.89 7.27 1.20
N GLY A 57 -9.80 6.58 1.88
CA GLY A 57 -11.22 6.53 1.52
C GLY A 57 -11.54 5.81 0.21
N SER A 58 -10.58 5.09 -0.38
CA SER A 58 -10.79 4.38 -1.65
C SER A 58 -11.48 3.03 -1.46
N ASP A 59 -12.26 2.65 -2.46
CA ASP A 59 -12.86 1.32 -2.56
C ASP A 59 -11.82 0.34 -3.11
N ILE A 60 -11.12 -0.33 -2.20
CA ILE A 60 -10.15 -1.40 -2.48
C ILE A 60 -10.43 -2.59 -1.56
N ARG A 61 -10.40 -3.80 -2.10
CA ARG A 61 -10.67 -5.04 -1.34
C ARG A 61 -9.40 -5.77 -0.89
N ILE A 62 -8.38 -5.74 -1.73
CA ILE A 62 -7.12 -6.47 -1.56
C ILE A 62 -6.01 -5.54 -2.03
N LEU A 63 -4.96 -5.36 -1.22
CA LEU A 63 -3.74 -4.73 -1.70
C LEU A 63 -2.98 -5.70 -2.65
N PRO A 64 -2.49 -5.26 -3.82
CA PRO A 64 -1.75 -6.14 -4.71
C PRO A 64 -0.36 -6.45 -4.14
N ASP A 65 0.09 -7.70 -4.23
CA ASP A 65 1.41 -8.14 -3.76
C ASP A 65 2.57 -7.33 -4.36
N LYS A 66 2.38 -6.75 -5.55
CA LYS A 66 3.39 -5.90 -6.21
C LYS A 66 3.71 -4.61 -5.45
N LEU A 67 2.89 -4.19 -4.48
CA LEU A 67 3.29 -3.12 -3.56
C LEU A 67 4.54 -3.48 -2.76
N SER A 68 4.86 -4.77 -2.62
CA SER A 68 6.10 -5.21 -1.97
C SER A 68 7.39 -4.75 -2.66
N LEU A 69 7.27 -4.28 -3.91
CA LEU A 69 8.40 -3.76 -4.68
C LEU A 69 8.72 -2.29 -4.38
N LEU A 70 7.90 -1.62 -3.55
CA LEU A 70 8.06 -0.22 -3.17
C LEU A 70 9.06 -0.03 -2.02
N SER A 71 10.30 -0.48 -2.22
CA SER A 71 11.35 -0.49 -1.18
C SER A 71 11.80 0.89 -0.67
N LYS A 72 11.23 1.99 -1.20
CA LYS A 72 11.50 3.38 -0.76
C LYS A 72 10.29 4.05 -0.14
N LEU A 73 9.19 3.33 0.04
CA LEU A 73 7.97 3.88 0.64
C LEU A 73 8.24 4.23 2.11
N GLN A 74 7.88 5.45 2.47
CA GLN A 74 8.04 6.04 3.81
C GLN A 74 6.67 6.27 4.46
N ILE A 75 5.65 6.65 3.67
CA ILE A 75 4.30 6.89 4.18
C ILE A 75 3.31 6.05 3.37
N PHE A 76 2.49 5.28 4.09
CA PHE A 76 1.40 4.51 3.51
C PHE A 76 0.09 4.76 4.26
N ASP A 77 -0.88 5.36 3.57
CA ASP A 77 -2.22 5.61 4.13
C ASP A 77 -3.26 4.76 3.40
N ILE A 78 -3.90 3.86 4.14
CA ILE A 78 -5.04 3.04 3.71
C ILE A 78 -6.25 3.27 4.60
N SER A 79 -6.28 4.39 5.33
CA SER A 79 -7.39 4.75 6.21
C SER A 79 -8.69 4.89 5.42
N ASN A 80 -9.81 4.62 6.09
CA ASN A 80 -11.16 4.70 5.52
C ASN A 80 -11.38 3.80 4.29
N CYS A 81 -10.51 2.81 4.02
CA CYS A 81 -10.75 1.78 3.02
C CYS A 81 -11.74 0.73 3.56
N TYR A 82 -13.03 1.09 3.66
CA TYR A 82 -14.06 0.29 4.33
C TYR A 82 -14.33 -1.09 3.73
N LYS A 83 -13.80 -1.39 2.54
CA LYS A 83 -13.91 -2.71 1.89
C LYS A 83 -12.61 -3.52 1.93
N LEU A 84 -11.54 -2.98 2.49
CA LEU A 84 -10.23 -3.64 2.51
C LEU A 84 -10.24 -4.82 3.49
N ARG A 85 -10.09 -6.03 2.95
CA ARG A 85 -10.11 -7.30 3.71
C ARG A 85 -8.75 -7.97 3.73
N ILE A 86 -7.92 -7.73 2.72
CA ILE A 86 -6.64 -8.40 2.57
C ILE A 86 -5.51 -7.39 2.45
N VAL A 87 -4.58 -7.48 3.41
CA VAL A 87 -3.31 -6.77 3.43
C VAL A 87 -2.24 -7.86 3.42
N PRO A 88 -1.58 -8.15 2.28
CA PRO A 88 -0.67 -9.26 2.20
C PRO A 88 0.52 -9.14 3.15
N TYR A 89 0.90 -10.26 3.79
CA TYR A 89 2.09 -10.33 4.63
C TYR A 89 3.33 -9.83 3.89
N CYS A 90 3.50 -10.26 2.62
CA CYS A 90 4.64 -9.88 1.79
C CYS A 90 4.72 -8.37 1.52
N VAL A 91 3.58 -7.66 1.47
CA VAL A 91 3.58 -6.21 1.35
C VAL A 91 4.13 -5.63 2.64
N MET A 92 3.53 -5.94 3.79
CA MET A 92 3.97 -5.35 5.06
C MET A 92 5.43 -5.71 5.40
N SER A 93 5.86 -6.96 5.21
CA SER A 93 7.22 -7.38 5.54
C SER A 93 8.31 -6.78 4.64
N SER A 94 7.95 -6.23 3.49
CA SER A 94 8.90 -5.69 2.52
C SER A 94 9.12 -4.18 2.62
N LEU A 95 8.19 -3.45 3.24
CA LEU A 95 8.23 -2.00 3.37
C LEU A 95 9.15 -1.57 4.53
N THR A 96 10.39 -2.07 4.57
CA THR A 96 11.34 -1.86 5.68
C THR A 96 11.80 -0.42 5.89
N ARG A 97 11.43 0.50 4.98
CA ARG A 97 11.68 1.95 5.09
C ARG A 97 10.43 2.75 5.46
N LEU A 98 9.34 2.06 5.79
CA LEU A 98 8.09 2.70 6.18
C LEU A 98 8.29 3.40 7.52
N GLU A 99 7.99 4.69 7.54
CA GLU A 99 8.09 5.58 8.69
C GLU A 99 6.71 5.84 9.31
N GLU A 100 5.68 5.89 8.46
CA GLU A 100 4.31 6.17 8.87
C GLU A 100 3.31 5.22 8.18
N LEU A 101 2.45 4.60 8.98
CA LEU A 101 1.39 3.70 8.53
C LEU A 101 0.05 4.12 9.15
N TYR A 102 -0.89 4.48 8.29
CA TYR A 102 -2.25 4.85 8.67
C TYR A 102 -3.25 3.82 8.14
N MET A 103 -4.01 3.21 9.04
CA MET A 103 -4.94 2.10 8.78
C MET A 103 -6.30 2.31 9.46
N ARG A 104 -6.64 3.53 9.89
CA ARG A 104 -7.88 3.80 10.61
C ARG A 104 -9.13 3.42 9.82
N ASN A 105 -10.16 2.96 10.53
CA ASN A 105 -11.48 2.72 9.98
C ASN A 105 -11.50 1.73 8.79
N ILE A 106 -10.62 0.73 8.80
CA ILE A 106 -10.69 -0.41 7.89
C ILE A 106 -11.25 -1.64 8.60
N PRO A 107 -11.93 -2.56 7.90
CA PRO A 107 -12.46 -3.76 8.52
C PRO A 107 -11.45 -4.93 8.53
N PHE A 108 -10.19 -4.65 8.21
CA PHE A 108 -9.10 -5.61 8.23
C PHE A 108 -8.80 -6.04 9.67
N GLN A 109 -8.56 -7.33 9.85
CA GLN A 109 -8.15 -7.91 11.12
C GLN A 109 -6.78 -8.53 10.92
N TRP A 110 -5.84 -8.14 11.78
CA TRP A 110 -4.52 -8.76 11.83
C TRP A 110 -4.66 -10.24 12.08
N GLU A 111 -3.89 -11.03 11.35
CA GLU A 111 -3.83 -12.46 11.65
C GLU A 111 -3.12 -12.72 12.98
N VAL A 112 -3.56 -13.77 13.66
CA VAL A 112 -2.99 -14.23 14.92
C VAL A 112 -1.77 -15.09 14.62
N ASP A 113 -0.61 -14.73 15.17
CA ASP A 113 0.58 -15.57 15.12
C ASP A 113 0.35 -16.85 15.95
N ASP A 114 0.08 -17.97 15.28
CA ASP A 114 -0.08 -19.28 15.93
C ASP A 114 1.24 -20.09 16.00
N GLY A 115 2.36 -19.46 15.65
CA GLY A 115 3.70 -20.08 15.64
C GLY A 115 3.89 -21.11 14.52
N LYS A 116 2.91 -21.32 13.64
CA LYS A 116 2.99 -22.25 12.51
C LYS A 116 2.79 -21.47 11.21
N GLN A 117 3.89 -21.25 10.50
CA GLN A 117 3.93 -20.74 9.11
C GLN A 117 3.76 -19.21 8.93
N LYS A 118 4.73 -18.41 9.41
CA LYS A 118 4.86 -16.97 9.06
C LYS A 118 4.86 -16.67 7.55
N HIS A 119 5.04 -17.68 6.69
CA HIS A 119 5.19 -17.53 5.23
C HIS A 119 4.08 -18.16 4.38
N GLN A 120 3.04 -18.77 4.97
CA GLN A 120 1.92 -19.36 4.21
C GLN A 120 0.63 -18.54 4.25
N SER A 121 0.57 -17.54 5.12
CA SER A 121 -0.59 -16.67 5.22
C SER A 121 -0.69 -15.67 4.06
N LYS A 122 -1.93 -15.45 3.59
CA LYS A 122 -2.25 -14.39 2.64
C LYS A 122 -2.39 -13.02 3.30
N ASN A 123 -2.51 -12.91 4.63
CA ASN A 123 -2.73 -11.66 5.34
C ASN A 123 -1.58 -11.34 6.30
N ALA A 124 -1.42 -10.06 6.59
CA ALA A 124 -0.41 -9.58 7.52
C ALA A 124 -0.79 -9.90 8.97
N SER A 125 0.19 -10.35 9.73
CA SER A 125 0.12 -10.52 11.18
C SER A 125 0.67 -9.28 11.87
N LEU A 126 0.18 -8.95 13.07
CA LEU A 126 0.64 -7.77 13.82
C LEU A 126 2.14 -7.84 14.12
N SER A 127 2.72 -9.04 14.21
CA SER A 127 4.15 -9.22 14.47
C SER A 127 5.05 -8.66 13.37
N VAL A 128 4.56 -8.57 12.13
CA VAL A 128 5.32 -7.99 11.01
C VAL A 128 5.67 -6.52 11.25
N LEU A 129 4.86 -5.81 12.03
CA LEU A 129 5.12 -4.41 12.38
C LEU A 129 6.35 -4.28 13.28
N GLY A 130 6.69 -5.32 14.04
CA GLY A 130 7.91 -5.38 14.85
C GLY A 130 9.19 -5.48 14.02
N ASP A 131 9.09 -5.90 12.76
CA ASP A 131 10.22 -5.98 11.82
C ASP A 131 10.42 -4.66 11.04
N LEU A 132 9.58 -3.65 11.26
CA LEU A 132 9.64 -2.34 10.61
C LEU A 132 10.42 -1.33 11.47
N ASP A 133 11.75 -1.46 11.50
CA ASP A 133 12.65 -0.67 12.36
C ASP A 133 12.53 0.86 12.21
N GLN A 134 12.02 1.35 11.08
CA GLN A 134 11.86 2.78 10.80
C GLN A 134 10.47 3.32 11.14
N LEU A 135 9.53 2.45 11.53
CA LEU A 135 8.14 2.83 11.79
C LEU A 135 8.08 3.66 13.07
N THR A 136 7.79 4.96 12.92
CA THR A 136 7.70 5.91 14.04
C THR A 136 6.27 6.34 14.31
N ASN A 137 5.38 6.21 13.32
CA ASN A 137 3.97 6.55 13.46
C ASN A 137 3.09 5.41 12.96
N LEU A 138 2.20 4.94 13.83
CA LEU A 138 1.26 3.86 13.56
C LEU A 138 -0.11 4.27 14.08
N ASP A 139 -1.09 4.35 13.18
CA ASP A 139 -2.47 4.71 13.48
C ASP A 139 -3.40 3.62 12.95
N LEU A 140 -4.00 2.82 13.85
CA LEU A 140 -4.80 1.63 13.54
C LEU A 140 -6.30 1.86 13.76
#